data_AF-A0A3R7V3P6-F1
#
_entry.id   AF-A0A3R7V3P6-F1
#
_cell.length_a   1.000
_cell.length_b   1.000
_cell.length_c   1.000
_cell.angle_alpha   90.00
_cell.angle_beta   90.00
_cell.angle_gamma   90.00
#
_symmetry.space_group_name_H-M   'P 1'
#
loop_
_entity.id
_entity.type
_entity.pdbx_description
1 polymer ?
#
loop_
_entity_poly.entity_id
_entity_poly.type
_entity_poly.pdbx_seq_one_letter_code
_entity_poly.pdbx_strand_id
1 'polypeptide(L)'
;MKPIGDDKLHVTLAGGAGWKKISSKFKDVKFDDPNFQLEFEEPKKVESSGKVSWYMKVKQQRQLKDYVTDLLQSDPDPKRVFHVSIANKTGKVGDSVANV
;
A
#
# COMPACT_ATOMS: atom_id res chain seq x y z
N MET A 1 -4.82 -14.35 14.72
CA MET A 1 -4.62 -13.10 13.97
C MET A 1 -5.53 -12.05 14.57
N LYS A 2 -5.15 -10.77 14.54
CA LYS A 2 -5.96 -9.63 14.94
C LYS A 2 -6.27 -8.77 13.72
N PRO A 3 -7.51 -8.30 13.54
CA PRO A 3 -7.87 -7.39 12.47
C PRO A 3 -7.12 -6.07 12.61
N ILE A 4 -6.86 -5.41 11.48
CA ILE A 4 -6.46 -4.00 11.47
C ILE A 4 -7.74 -3.17 11.64
N GLY A 5 -7.70 -2.15 12.49
CA GLY A 5 -8.85 -1.27 12.71
C GLY A 5 -9.22 -0.50 11.44
N ASP A 6 -10.51 -0.27 11.24
CA ASP A 6 -11.06 0.35 10.03
C ASP A 6 -10.43 1.73 9.74
N ASP A 7 -10.16 2.51 10.79
CA ASP A 7 -9.51 3.83 10.73
C ASP A 7 -8.03 3.77 10.30
N LYS A 8 -7.47 2.56 10.23
CA LYS A 8 -6.08 2.29 9.84
C LYS A 8 -5.97 1.56 8.51
N LEU A 9 -7.07 1.19 7.86
CA LEU A 9 -7.03 0.57 6.54
C LEU A 9 -6.61 1.59 5.49
N HIS A 10 -5.61 1.24 4.68
CA HIS A 10 -5.13 2.08 3.59
C HIS A 10 -4.38 1.25 2.54
N VAL A 11 -4.30 1.77 1.32
CA VAL A 11 -3.35 1.31 0.30
C VAL A 11 -2.10 2.16 0.41
N THR A 12 -0.95 1.53 0.63
CA THR A 12 0.33 2.26 0.61
C THR A 12 0.72 2.57 -0.84
N LEU A 13 0.76 3.86 -1.20
CA LEU A 13 1.07 4.32 -2.56
C LEU A 13 2.57 4.28 -2.88
N ALA A 14 3.43 4.63 -1.93
CA ALA A 14 4.88 4.62 -2.11
C ALA A 14 5.59 4.23 -0.81
N GLY A 15 6.74 3.55 -0.95
CA GLY A 15 7.53 3.09 0.18
C GLY A 15 8.99 2.83 -0.19
N GLY A 16 9.75 2.27 0.75
CA GLY A 16 11.14 1.86 0.50
C GLY A 16 12.13 3.01 0.36
N ALA A 17 13.32 2.68 -0.18
CA ALA A 17 14.44 3.61 -0.25
C ALA A 17 14.24 4.74 -1.27
N GLY A 18 13.52 4.49 -2.38
CA GLY A 18 13.19 5.51 -3.37
C GLY A 18 12.29 6.59 -2.79
N TRP A 19 11.20 6.19 -2.11
CA TRP A 19 10.30 7.12 -1.45
C TRP A 19 11.01 7.99 -0.40
N LYS A 20 11.86 7.39 0.44
CA LYS A 20 12.63 8.13 1.46
C LYS A 20 13.48 9.28 0.91
N LYS A 21 13.92 9.20 -0.35
CA LYS A 21 14.71 10.25 -1.00
C LYS A 21 13.88 11.47 -1.44
N ILE A 22 12.58 11.27 -1.69
CA ILE A 22 11.72 12.32 -2.27
C ILE A 22 10.60 12.77 -1.33
N SER A 23 10.27 11.99 -0.29
CA SER A 23 9.11 12.22 0.58
C SER A 23 9.09 13.58 1.28
N SER A 24 10.25 14.18 1.53
CA SER A 24 10.35 15.52 2.12
C SER A 24 9.68 16.60 1.27
N LYS A 25 9.63 16.41 -0.06
CA LYS A 25 8.97 17.35 -1.00
C LYS A 25 7.45 17.31 -0.92
N PHE A 26 6.89 16.30 -0.25
CA PHE A 26 5.46 16.00 -0.24
C PHE A 26 4.81 16.09 1.15
N LYS A 27 5.52 16.59 2.18
CA LYS A 27 5.04 16.59 3.57
C LYS A 27 3.73 17.34 3.80
N ASP A 28 3.45 18.36 3.00
CA ASP A 28 2.25 19.21 3.11
C ASP A 28 1.45 19.28 1.80
N VAL A 29 1.74 18.36 0.88
CA VAL A 29 1.03 18.29 -0.40
C VAL A 29 -0.26 17.51 -0.17
N LYS A 30 -1.39 18.13 -0.53
CA LYS A 30 -2.64 17.41 -0.70
C LYS A 30 -2.67 16.82 -2.10
N PHE A 31 -2.97 15.54 -2.15
CA PHE A 31 -3.07 14.78 -3.38
C PHE A 31 -4.54 14.68 -3.78
N ASP A 32 -4.81 14.82 -5.06
CA ASP A 32 -6.15 14.61 -5.60
C ASP A 32 -6.51 13.12 -5.51
N ASP A 33 -7.76 12.81 -5.20
CA ASP A 33 -8.20 11.42 -5.16
C ASP A 33 -8.19 10.78 -6.57
N PRO A 34 -7.96 9.46 -6.68
CA PRO A 34 -8.08 8.77 -7.95
C PRO A 34 -9.51 8.85 -8.49
N ASN A 35 -9.66 9.14 -9.78
CA ASN A 35 -10.95 9.24 -10.46
C ASN A 35 -11.55 7.88 -10.89
N PHE A 36 -11.11 6.79 -10.29
CA PHE A 36 -11.53 5.43 -10.62
C PHE A 36 -11.82 4.61 -9.36
N GLN A 37 -12.74 3.67 -9.48
CA GLN A 37 -13.10 2.77 -8.39
C GLN A 37 -12.01 1.71 -8.17
N LEU A 38 -11.67 1.48 -6.90
CA LEU A 38 -10.80 0.38 -6.49
C LEU A 38 -11.65 -0.87 -6.22
N GLU A 39 -11.26 -1.96 -6.87
CA GLU A 39 -11.73 -3.30 -6.56
C GLU A 39 -10.60 -4.14 -6.00
N PHE A 40 -10.97 -5.16 -5.23
CA PHE A 40 -10.01 -6.03 -4.57
C PHE A 40 -10.21 -7.49 -5.01
N GLU A 41 -9.10 -8.21 -5.14
CA GLU A 41 -9.09 -9.66 -5.18
C GLU A 41 -9.52 -10.24 -3.81
N GLU A 42 -9.85 -11.54 -3.80
CA GLU A 42 -10.13 -12.25 -2.56
C GLU A 42 -8.95 -12.17 -1.57
N PRO A 43 -9.23 -12.16 -0.24
CA PRO A 43 -8.19 -12.13 0.77
C PRO A 43 -7.22 -13.31 0.66
N LYS A 44 -5.92 -13.01 0.72
CA LYS A 44 -4.84 -14.01 0.71
C LYS A 44 -3.99 -13.87 1.95
N LYS A 45 -3.48 -15.01 2.44
CA LYS A 45 -2.46 -15.05 3.50
C LYS A 45 -1.07 -14.96 2.86
N VAL A 46 -0.21 -14.14 3.44
CA VAL A 46 1.22 -14.04 3.09
C VAL A 46 2.09 -14.18 4.33
N GLU A 47 3.25 -14.79 4.16
CA GLU A 47 4.29 -14.88 5.18
C GLU A 47 5.63 -14.46 4.58
N SER A 48 6.31 -13.53 5.26
CA SER A 48 7.60 -13.01 4.81
C SER A 48 8.40 -12.48 6.00
N SER A 49 9.68 -12.83 6.08
CA SER A 49 10.60 -12.40 7.15
C SER A 49 10.01 -12.55 8.58
N GLY A 50 9.30 -13.65 8.86
CA GLY A 50 8.68 -13.96 10.15
C GLY A 50 7.38 -13.20 10.46
N LYS A 51 6.95 -12.31 9.55
CA LYS A 51 5.65 -11.62 9.61
C LYS A 51 4.61 -12.41 8.83
N VAL A 52 3.38 -12.41 9.33
CA VAL A 52 2.22 -13.06 8.70
C VAL A 52 1.10 -12.04 8.59
N SER A 53 0.48 -11.94 7.42
CA SER A 53 -0.61 -11.00 7.15
C SER A 53 -1.68 -11.63 6.27
N TRP A 54 -2.92 -11.20 6.47
CA TRP A 54 -3.97 -11.30 5.47
C TRP A 54 -4.07 -9.97 4.74
N TYR A 55 -4.13 -10.03 3.43
CA TYR A 55 -4.20 -8.85 2.57
C TYR A 55 -5.17 -9.08 1.42
N MET A 56 -5.67 -7.99 0.85
CA MET A 56 -6.44 -7.98 -0.38
C MET A 56 -5.69 -7.16 -1.42
N LYS A 57 -5.39 -7.76 -2.57
CA LYS A 57 -4.69 -7.10 -3.66
C LYS A 57 -5.67 -6.23 -4.45
N VAL A 58 -5.25 -5.03 -4.83
CA VAL A 58 -6.06 -4.16 -5.70
C VAL A 58 -6.06 -4.74 -7.12
N LYS A 59 -7.21 -4.80 -7.80
CA LYS A 59 -7.27 -5.28 -9.19
C LYS A 59 -6.64 -4.28 -10.17
N GLN A 60 -6.89 -2.99 -9.98
CA GLN A 60 -6.43 -1.88 -10.82
C GLN A 60 -4.94 -1.51 -10.61
N GLN A 61 -4.03 -2.49 -10.59
CA GLN A 61 -2.59 -2.27 -10.33
C GLN A 61 -1.97 -1.23 -11.27
N ARG A 62 -2.28 -1.30 -12.56
CA ARG A 62 -1.73 -0.38 -13.57
C ARG A 62 -2.26 1.04 -13.38
N GLN A 63 -3.56 1.23 -13.17
CA GLN A 63 -4.15 2.55 -12.99
C GLN A 63 -3.62 3.22 -11.72
N LEU A 64 -3.45 2.47 -10.62
CA LEU A 64 -2.80 2.99 -9.42
C LEU A 64 -1.33 3.34 -9.67
N LYS A 65 -0.60 2.53 -10.44
CA LYS A 65 0.79 2.85 -10.79
C LYS A 65 0.88 4.14 -11.59
N ASP A 66 0.03 4.29 -12.60
CA ASP A 66 -0.01 5.49 -13.45
C ASP A 66 -0.40 6.72 -12.61
N TYR A 67 -1.43 6.60 -11.77
CA TYR A 67 -1.83 7.65 -10.82
C TYR A 67 -0.68 8.05 -9.88
N VAL A 68 0.00 7.11 -9.22
CA VAL A 68 1.12 7.43 -8.32
C VAL A 68 2.30 8.04 -9.07
N THR A 69 2.58 7.56 -10.29
CA THR A 69 3.68 8.08 -11.10
C THR A 69 3.42 9.53 -11.51
N ASP A 70 2.19 9.86 -11.89
CA ASP A 70 1.77 11.23 -12.19
C ASP A 70 1.79 12.09 -10.92
N LEU A 71 1.24 11.59 -9.81
CA LEU A 71 1.20 12.29 -8.54
C LEU A 71 2.59 12.68 -8.00
N LEU A 72 3.55 11.76 -8.12
CA LEU A 72 4.91 11.94 -7.61
C LEU A 72 5.89 12.42 -8.68
N GLN A 73 5.43 12.55 -9.93
CA GLN A 73 6.24 12.79 -11.13
C GLN A 73 7.50 11.88 -11.17
N SER A 74 7.36 10.65 -10.63
CA SER A 74 8.43 9.66 -10.46
C SER A 74 7.86 8.29 -10.07
N ASP A 75 8.62 7.21 -10.31
CA ASP A 75 8.29 5.85 -9.86
C ASP A 75 9.27 5.39 -8.75
N PRO A 76 9.06 5.81 -7.48
CA PRO A 76 9.98 5.53 -6.38
C PRO A 76 9.96 4.08 -5.89
N ASP A 77 8.96 3.29 -6.29
CA ASP A 77 8.80 1.89 -5.90
C ASP A 77 8.29 1.03 -7.07
N PRO A 78 9.13 0.78 -8.11
CA PRO A 78 8.66 0.25 -9.40
C PRO A 78 8.06 -1.15 -9.36
N LYS A 79 8.40 -1.92 -8.33
CA LYS A 79 7.97 -3.30 -8.11
C LYS A 79 6.81 -3.40 -7.11
N ARG A 80 6.22 -2.27 -6.69
CA ARG A 80 5.13 -2.23 -5.73
C ARG A 80 3.91 -2.98 -6.26
N VAL A 81 3.38 -3.84 -5.40
CA VAL A 81 2.04 -4.43 -5.55
C VAL A 81 1.10 -3.72 -4.58
N PHE A 82 0.10 -3.02 -5.13
CA PHE A 82 -0.87 -2.28 -4.32
C PHE A 82 -1.84 -3.24 -3.63
N HIS A 83 -1.97 -3.12 -2.32
CA HIS A 83 -2.83 -3.97 -1.52
C HIS A 83 -3.25 -3.25 -0.23
N VAL A 84 -4.27 -3.79 0.43
CA VAL A 84 -4.67 -3.43 1.78
C VAL A 84 -4.37 -4.62 2.69
N SER A 85 -3.64 -4.38 3.77
CA SER A 85 -3.53 -5.36 4.86
C SER A 85 -4.79 -5.28 5.72
N ILE A 86 -5.42 -6.43 5.98
CA ILE A 86 -6.69 -6.50 6.74
C ILE A 86 -6.53 -7.16 8.11
N ALA A 87 -5.52 -8.03 8.30
CA ALA A 87 -5.21 -8.63 9.59
C ALA A 87 -3.76 -9.07 9.67
N ASN A 88 -3.18 -9.06 10.88
CA ASN A 88 -1.84 -9.61 11.14
C ASN A 88 -1.76 -10.19 12.57
N LYS A 89 -0.56 -10.43 13.10
CA LYS A 89 -0.41 -11.01 14.46
C LYS A 89 -0.90 -10.07 15.57
N THR A 90 -0.73 -8.76 15.42
CA THR A 90 -0.91 -7.77 16.50
C THR A 90 -2.05 -6.79 16.26
N GLY A 91 -2.55 -6.67 15.02
CA GLY A 91 -3.51 -5.65 14.59
C GLY A 91 -2.85 -4.30 14.25
N LYS A 92 -1.52 -4.18 14.37
CA LYS A 92 -0.78 -2.94 14.07
C LYS A 92 -0.30 -2.94 12.62
N VAL A 93 -0.56 -1.88 11.87
CA VAL A 93 -0.17 -1.76 10.44
C VAL A 93 1.33 -2.06 10.22
N GLY A 94 2.22 -1.55 11.07
CA GLY A 94 3.67 -1.75 10.93
C GLY A 94 4.14 -3.21 11.02
N ASP A 95 3.30 -4.09 11.57
CA ASP A 95 3.58 -5.52 11.70
C ASP A 95 3.09 -6.34 10.49
N SER A 96 2.51 -5.68 9.48
CA SER A 96 2.12 -6.31 8.23
C SER A 96 3.30 -6.55 7.29
N VAL A 97 3.15 -7.54 6.40
CA VAL A 97 4.05 -7.77 5.28
C VAL A 97 3.85 -6.65 4.25
N ALA A 98 4.91 -5.91 3.96
CA ALA A 98 4.86 -4.74 3.08
C ALA A 98 5.01 -5.07 1.58
N ASN A 99 5.67 -6.20 1.26
CA ASN A 99 5.92 -6.66 -0.10
C ASN A 99 5.27 -8.04 -0.26
N VAL A 100 4.24 -8.12 -1.10
CA VAL A 100 3.44 -9.32 -1.37
C VAL A 100 3.62 -9.81 -2.79
#